data_AF-A0A3C0NK93-F1
#
_entry.id   AF-A0A3C0NK93-F1
#
_cell.length_a   1.000
_cell.length_b   1.000
_cell.length_c   1.000
_cell.angle_alpha   90.00
_cell.angle_beta   90.00
_cell.angle_gamma   90.00
#
_symmetry.space_group_name_H-M   'P 1'
#
loop_
_entity.id
_entity.type
_entity.pdbx_description
1 polymer ?
#
loop_
_entity_poly.entity_id
_entity_poly.type
_entity_poly.pdbx_seq_one_letter_code
_entity_poly.pdbx_strand_id
1 'polypeptide(L)'
;EFCVPRFKHNRSNDEVIIAGVLSPYLQSEYIQFPEKVGFNISPLRFIGEIKKSELHIIEQHFSRYFHSIKIPRVSGENYLPPWLFDYQKEYFYVQQEQAISQLKKLCSSDFPDWEELQLLKVNPIPLCIAAKISFPEQWKPYLSSWQQDFIARFQQIRSERIKLPYLFLTLLSHFLDMLPFNHGSFHPEKYRKLLYCDELKYHPLGIYDPLKIIDELCETLSVLWNNRHQSQISEFKIFKFNGRGLLQGKRDSSEQLTTIIAYCGGFVEKKGKCGFSPLVLGKHNHCINCGKLICPECNYCSENCQQKLKR
;
A
#
# COMPACT_ATOMS: atom_id res chain seq x y z
N GLU A 1 -20.21 -0.05 -5.96
CA GLU A 1 -20.28 1.36 -5.55
C GLU A 1 -19.77 1.41 -4.12
N PHE A 2 -18.81 2.28 -3.79
CA PHE A 2 -18.29 2.39 -2.42
C PHE A 2 -19.00 3.58 -1.77
N CYS A 3 -19.92 3.28 -0.86
CA CYS A 3 -20.63 4.30 -0.08
C CYS A 3 -20.17 4.17 1.37
N VAL A 4 -18.94 4.61 1.65
CA VAL A 4 -18.47 4.65 3.04
C VAL A 4 -19.18 5.80 3.75
N PRO A 5 -19.91 5.55 4.86
CA PRO A 5 -20.53 6.62 5.64
C PRO A 5 -19.50 7.63 6.13
N ARG A 6 -19.94 8.88 6.36
CA ARG A 6 -19.08 9.87 7.03
C ARG A 6 -18.71 9.37 8.42
N PHE A 7 -17.46 9.64 8.82
CA PHE A 7 -17.06 9.47 10.21
C PHE A 7 -17.93 10.35 11.09
N LYS A 8 -18.50 9.73 12.11
CA LYS A 8 -19.43 10.35 13.05
C LYS A 8 -19.10 9.89 14.46
N HIS A 9 -19.70 10.54 15.44
CA HIS A 9 -19.68 10.08 16.81
C HIS A 9 -21.01 9.38 17.13
N ASN A 10 -20.98 8.44 18.08
CA ASN A 10 -22.18 7.83 18.62
C ASN A 10 -22.89 8.81 19.59
N ARG A 11 -23.99 8.38 20.22
CA ARG A 11 -24.75 9.21 21.17
C ARG A 11 -23.96 9.55 22.45
N SER A 12 -22.96 8.74 22.78
CA SER A 12 -22.05 8.94 23.90
C SER A 12 -20.83 9.79 23.54
N ASN A 13 -20.79 10.35 22.33
CA ASN A 13 -19.67 11.12 21.77
C ASN A 13 -18.39 10.30 21.48
N ASP A 14 -18.46 8.97 21.43
CA ASP A 14 -17.34 8.13 20.99
C ASP A 14 -17.27 8.07 19.46
N GLU A 15 -16.06 7.93 18.92
CA GLU A 15 -15.86 7.76 17.48
C GLU A 15 -16.50 6.46 16.97
N VAL A 16 -17.31 6.56 15.91
CA VAL A 16 -17.81 5.38 15.21
C VAL A 16 -16.67 4.70 14.44
N ILE A 17 -16.59 3.39 14.63
CA ILE A 17 -15.69 2.49 13.93
C ILE A 17 -16.28 2.18 12.55
N ILE A 18 -15.46 2.27 11.50
CA ILE A 18 -15.83 1.83 10.15
C ILE A 18 -15.24 0.44 9.91
N ALA A 19 -16.12 -0.54 9.68
CA ALA A 19 -15.76 -1.88 9.27
C ALA A 19 -15.60 -1.94 7.74
N GLY A 20 -14.47 -2.46 7.27
CA GLY A 20 -14.24 -2.77 5.86
C GLY A 20 -14.70 -4.19 5.55
N VAL A 21 -15.56 -4.34 4.54
CA VAL A 21 -16.00 -5.65 4.03
C VAL A 21 -15.83 -5.67 2.52
N LEU A 22 -15.04 -6.61 2.02
CA LEU A 22 -14.98 -6.92 0.60
C LEU A 22 -16.11 -7.89 0.25
N SER A 23 -16.96 -7.48 -0.68
CA SER A 23 -18.06 -8.29 -1.20
C SER A 23 -17.90 -8.54 -2.71
N PRO A 24 -18.38 -9.68 -3.22
CA PRO A 24 -18.47 -9.90 -4.66
C PRO A 24 -19.43 -8.87 -5.27
N TYR A 25 -19.12 -8.42 -6.48
CA TYR A 25 -20.02 -7.54 -7.22
C TYR A 25 -21.12 -8.38 -7.88
N LEU A 26 -22.28 -8.44 -7.23
CA LEU A 26 -23.45 -9.19 -7.70
C LEU A 26 -24.55 -8.24 -8.16
N GLN A 27 -25.26 -8.63 -9.22
CA GLN A 27 -26.51 -7.98 -9.60
C GLN A 27 -27.60 -8.28 -8.55
N SER A 28 -28.56 -7.37 -8.40
CA SER A 28 -29.63 -7.51 -7.39
C SER A 28 -30.41 -8.82 -7.50
N GLU A 29 -30.63 -9.33 -8.72
CA GLU A 29 -31.28 -10.64 -8.93
C GLU A 29 -30.52 -11.77 -8.25
N TYR A 30 -29.19 -11.80 -8.35
CA TYR A 30 -28.35 -12.84 -7.75
C TYR A 30 -28.21 -12.71 -6.24
N ILE A 31 -28.52 -11.55 -5.68
CA ILE A 31 -28.61 -11.34 -4.23
C ILE A 31 -29.94 -11.88 -3.69
N GLN A 32 -31.03 -11.68 -4.44
CA GLN A 32 -32.38 -12.12 -4.06
C GLN A 32 -32.63 -13.60 -4.30
N PHE A 33 -32.01 -14.17 -5.34
CA PHE A 33 -32.17 -15.56 -5.77
C PHE A 33 -30.78 -16.22 -5.97
N PRO A 34 -30.04 -16.52 -4.89
CA PRO A 34 -28.68 -17.08 -4.98
C PRO A 34 -28.62 -18.41 -5.75
N GLU A 35 -29.71 -19.17 -5.76
CA GLU A 35 -29.85 -20.44 -6.48
C GLU A 35 -29.82 -20.29 -8.01
N LYS A 36 -30.08 -19.08 -8.54
CA LYS A 36 -30.02 -18.82 -9.98
C LYS A 36 -28.60 -18.59 -10.50
N VAL A 37 -27.61 -18.55 -9.60
CA VAL A 37 -26.25 -18.17 -9.95
C VAL A 37 -25.49 -19.40 -10.50
N GLY A 38 -25.23 -19.40 -11.81
CA GLY A 38 -24.44 -20.44 -12.48
C GLY A 38 -22.92 -20.34 -12.26
N PHE A 39 -22.46 -19.55 -11.29
CA PHE A 39 -21.05 -19.32 -10.99
C PHE A 39 -20.81 -19.27 -9.47
N ASN A 40 -19.59 -19.58 -9.04
CA ASN A 40 -19.24 -19.56 -7.62
C ASN A 40 -19.19 -18.11 -7.08
N ILE A 41 -19.99 -17.83 -6.05
CA ILE A 41 -19.99 -16.53 -5.37
C ILE A 41 -18.85 -16.50 -4.37
N SER A 42 -17.93 -15.55 -4.53
CA SER A 42 -16.84 -15.37 -3.57
C SER A 42 -17.39 -14.99 -2.19
N PRO A 43 -16.85 -15.55 -1.09
CA PRO A 43 -17.33 -15.23 0.24
C PRO A 43 -17.08 -13.76 0.59
N LEU A 44 -17.95 -13.21 1.43
CA LEU A 44 -17.72 -11.92 2.07
C LEU A 44 -16.45 -12.00 2.92
N ARG A 45 -15.61 -10.97 2.84
CA ARG A 45 -14.37 -10.90 3.60
C ARG A 45 -14.33 -9.63 4.43
N PHE A 46 -14.33 -9.76 5.74
CA PHE A 46 -13.99 -8.66 6.63
C PHE A 46 -12.49 -8.37 6.50
N ILE A 47 -12.14 -7.11 6.19
CA ILE A 47 -10.77 -6.66 5.91
C ILE A 47 -10.19 -5.77 7.02
N GLY A 48 -10.91 -5.65 8.14
CA GLY A 48 -10.50 -4.86 9.31
C GLY A 48 -11.37 -3.63 9.53
N GLU A 49 -10.89 -2.76 10.41
CA GLU A 49 -11.61 -1.57 10.84
C GLU A 49 -10.70 -0.33 10.92
N ILE A 50 -11.31 0.85 10.95
CA ILE A 50 -10.60 2.13 11.11
C ILE A 50 -11.48 3.18 11.80
N LYS A 51 -10.86 4.03 12.63
CA LYS A 51 -11.46 5.23 13.26
C LYS A 51 -10.98 6.53 12.62
N LYS A 52 -11.69 7.64 12.90
CA LYS A 52 -11.36 8.95 12.33
C LYS A 52 -10.02 9.46 12.87
N SER A 53 -9.80 9.33 14.17
CA SER A 53 -8.55 9.68 14.84
C SER A 53 -7.35 8.95 14.23
N GLU A 54 -7.48 7.64 13.97
CA GLU A 54 -6.41 6.83 13.37
C GLU A 54 -6.01 7.33 11.99
N LEU A 55 -7.00 7.64 11.14
CA LEU A 55 -6.74 8.25 9.84
C LEU A 55 -5.96 9.56 9.96
N HIS A 56 -6.37 10.43 10.89
CA HIS A 56 -5.73 11.71 11.09
C HIS A 56 -4.28 11.56 11.52
N ILE A 57 -3.99 10.62 12.42
CA ILE A 57 -2.62 10.30 12.87
C ILE A 57 -1.78 9.80 11.68
N ILE A 58 -2.34 8.94 10.82
CA ILE A 58 -1.66 8.44 9.61
C ILE A 58 -1.35 9.61 8.66
N GLU A 59 -2.34 10.46 8.35
CA GLU A 59 -2.15 11.61 7.46
C GLU A 59 -1.08 12.58 8.01
N GLN A 60 -1.11 12.88 9.32
CA GLN A 60 -0.11 13.71 9.97
C GLN A 60 1.29 13.08 9.89
N HIS A 61 1.43 11.79 10.22
CA HIS A 61 2.73 11.11 10.25
C HIS A 61 3.43 11.14 8.88
N PHE A 62 2.67 10.96 7.80
CA PHE A 62 3.21 10.88 6.44
C PHE A 62 3.16 12.21 5.66
N SER A 63 2.60 13.28 6.23
CA SER A 63 2.54 14.60 5.60
C SER A 63 3.90 15.18 5.18
N ARG A 64 4.98 14.78 5.86
CA ARG A 64 6.36 15.18 5.51
C ARG A 64 6.91 14.53 4.24
N TYR A 65 6.40 13.36 3.84
CA TYR A 65 6.91 12.61 2.69
C TYR A 65 6.13 12.88 1.41
N PHE A 66 4.89 13.35 1.54
CA PHE A 66 4.01 13.61 0.42
C PHE A 66 3.52 15.05 0.49
N HIS A 67 3.65 15.79 -0.60
CA HIS A 67 3.09 17.13 -0.71
C HIS A 67 1.59 17.15 -0.40
N SER A 68 0.88 16.08 -0.78
CA SER A 68 -0.42 15.79 -0.20
C SER A 68 -0.74 14.30 -0.25
N ILE A 69 -1.14 13.72 0.89
CA ILE A 69 -1.96 12.52 0.93
C ILE A 69 -3.41 12.98 0.97
N LYS A 70 -4.16 12.73 -0.10
CA LYS A 70 -5.60 12.99 -0.12
C LYS A 70 -6.35 11.67 -0.13
N ILE A 71 -7.03 11.39 0.96
CA ILE A 71 -8.01 10.29 1.01
C ILE A 71 -9.35 10.94 0.65
N PRO A 72 -9.81 10.84 -0.61
CA PRO A 72 -10.93 11.65 -1.11
C PRO A 72 -12.20 11.37 -0.31
N ARG A 73 -12.81 12.45 0.21
CA ARG A 73 -14.10 12.42 0.92
C ARG A 73 -15.02 13.62 0.66
N VAL A 74 -14.51 14.70 0.08
CA VAL A 74 -15.19 16.01 0.11
C VAL A 74 -16.04 16.28 -1.15
N SER A 75 -15.87 15.52 -2.25
CA SER A 75 -16.55 15.81 -3.53
C SER A 75 -17.15 14.55 -4.18
N GLY A 76 -18.23 14.02 -3.60
CA GLY A 76 -19.05 12.95 -4.22
C GLY A 76 -18.44 11.55 -4.22
N GLU A 77 -17.23 11.38 -3.67
CA GLU A 77 -16.44 10.16 -3.78
C GLU A 77 -16.14 9.57 -2.39
N ASN A 78 -17.07 8.78 -1.84
CA ASN A 78 -16.99 8.20 -0.49
C ASN A 78 -16.17 6.89 -0.46
N TYR A 79 -14.85 6.95 -0.66
CA TYR A 79 -14.02 5.75 -0.74
C TYR A 79 -12.94 5.71 0.34
N LEU A 80 -12.84 4.55 1.01
CA LEU A 80 -11.67 4.18 1.80
C LEU A 80 -10.96 3.02 1.13
N PRO A 81 -9.66 3.15 0.83
CA PRO A 81 -8.91 2.04 0.29
C PRO A 81 -8.76 0.89 1.29
N PRO A 82 -8.70 -0.36 0.80
CA PRO A 82 -8.49 -1.53 1.65
C PRO A 82 -7.25 -1.45 2.54
N TRP A 83 -6.16 -0.80 2.08
CA TRP A 83 -4.93 -0.69 2.86
C TRP A 83 -5.07 0.18 4.13
N LEU A 84 -6.17 0.91 4.29
CA LEU A 84 -6.46 1.67 5.52
C LEU A 84 -6.99 0.80 6.66
N PHE A 85 -7.52 -0.39 6.36
CA PHE A 85 -8.15 -1.24 7.35
C PHE A 85 -7.14 -2.21 7.95
N ASP A 86 -7.28 -2.48 9.24
CA ASP A 86 -6.50 -3.50 9.94
C ASP A 86 -7.32 -4.06 11.11
N TYR A 87 -6.89 -5.19 11.67
CA TYR A 87 -7.57 -5.90 12.74
C TYR A 87 -7.07 -5.42 14.11
N GLN A 88 -7.94 -5.47 15.12
CA GLN A 88 -7.60 -5.01 16.46
C GLN A 88 -6.77 -6.05 17.20
N LYS A 89 -5.79 -5.55 17.96
CA LYS A 89 -4.82 -6.41 18.63
C LYS A 89 -5.43 -7.19 19.80
N GLU A 90 -6.46 -6.61 20.43
CA GLU A 90 -7.11 -7.12 21.64
C GLU A 90 -7.81 -8.47 21.42
N TYR A 91 -8.23 -8.75 20.19
CA TYR A 91 -8.95 -9.97 19.86
C TYR A 91 -8.38 -10.75 18.67
N PHE A 92 -7.76 -10.07 17.69
CA PHE A 92 -7.27 -10.74 16.48
C PHE A 92 -5.79 -11.13 16.58
N TYR A 93 -4.94 -10.22 17.07
CA TYR A 93 -3.47 -10.42 17.10
C TYR A 93 -2.93 -10.87 18.47
N VAL A 94 -3.76 -11.43 19.35
CA VAL A 94 -3.38 -11.75 20.75
C VAL A 94 -2.10 -12.58 20.84
N GLN A 95 -1.99 -13.65 20.04
CA GLN A 95 -0.80 -14.51 20.04
C GLN A 95 0.44 -13.81 19.48
N GLN A 96 0.27 -12.98 18.45
CA GLN A 96 1.36 -12.18 17.88
C GLN A 96 1.88 -11.17 18.92
N GLU A 97 1.00 -10.50 19.66
CA GLU A 97 1.39 -9.56 20.71
C GLU A 97 2.17 -10.25 21.84
N GLN A 98 1.79 -11.48 22.19
CA GLN A 98 2.55 -12.31 23.15
C GLN A 98 3.96 -12.63 22.62
N ALA A 99 4.08 -13.06 21.37
CA ALA A 99 5.36 -13.36 20.74
C ALA A 99 6.26 -12.10 20.62
N ILE A 100 5.70 -10.97 20.20
CA ILE A 100 6.40 -9.68 20.14
C ILE A 100 6.87 -9.26 21.54
N SER A 101 6.04 -9.46 22.57
CA SER A 101 6.39 -9.12 23.95
C SER A 101 7.52 -9.99 24.50
N GLN A 102 7.61 -11.26 24.10
CA GLN A 102 8.75 -12.12 24.42
C GLN A 102 10.01 -11.67 23.68
N LEU A 103 9.90 -11.37 22.39
CA LEU A 103 11.01 -10.90 21.57
C LEU A 103 11.62 -9.60 22.11
N LYS A 104 10.78 -8.66 22.58
CA LYS A 104 11.21 -7.40 23.20
C LYS A 104 11.99 -7.57 24.51
N LYS A 105 11.92 -8.73 25.16
CA LYS A 105 12.66 -9.03 26.41
C LYS A 105 14.06 -9.58 26.15
N LEU A 106 14.35 -9.98 24.90
CA LEU A 106 15.65 -10.51 24.55
C LEU A 106 16.72 -9.41 24.57
N CYS A 107 17.89 -9.76 25.10
CA CYS A 107 19.11 -8.97 25.00
C CYS A 107 19.80 -9.24 23.65
N SER A 108 20.69 -8.34 23.23
CA SER A 108 21.44 -8.51 21.97
C SER A 108 22.23 -9.83 21.90
N SER A 109 22.65 -10.38 23.04
CA SER A 109 23.35 -11.67 23.16
C SER A 109 22.47 -12.89 22.94
N ASP A 110 21.13 -12.74 23.04
CA ASP A 110 20.20 -13.85 22.85
C ASP A 110 19.88 -14.08 21.37
N PHE A 111 20.28 -13.14 20.50
CA PHE A 111 20.10 -13.27 19.06
C PHE A 111 21.20 -14.13 18.44
N PRO A 112 20.83 -15.11 17.59
CA PRO A 112 21.81 -15.87 16.81
C PRO A 112 22.70 -14.95 15.98
N ASP A 113 23.92 -15.41 15.72
CA ASP A 113 24.78 -14.72 14.77
C ASP A 113 24.25 -14.86 13.33
N TRP A 114 24.82 -14.10 12.41
CA TRP A 114 24.32 -14.09 11.03
C TRP A 114 24.59 -15.41 10.29
N GLU A 115 25.67 -16.10 10.62
CA GLU A 115 26.07 -17.36 9.97
C GLU A 115 25.15 -18.51 10.39
N GLU A 116 24.79 -18.56 11.67
CA GLU A 116 23.78 -19.46 12.23
C GLU A 116 22.41 -19.27 11.57
N LEU A 117 21.97 -18.01 11.39
CA LEU A 117 20.71 -17.72 10.70
C LEU A 117 20.72 -18.22 9.25
N GLN A 118 21.85 -18.06 8.55
CA GLN A 118 22.03 -18.58 7.19
C GLN A 118 21.99 -20.11 7.16
N LEU A 119 22.65 -20.77 8.11
CA LEU A 119 22.66 -22.23 8.23
C LEU A 119 21.26 -22.79 8.50
N LEU A 120 20.52 -22.14 9.42
CA LEU A 120 19.15 -22.51 9.78
C LEU A 120 18.13 -22.10 8.72
N LYS A 121 18.52 -21.28 7.73
CA LYS A 121 17.65 -20.69 6.70
C LYS A 121 16.46 -19.93 7.31
N VAL A 122 16.71 -19.23 8.42
CA VAL A 122 15.71 -18.43 9.11
C VAL A 122 15.95 -16.95 8.84
N ASN A 123 14.87 -16.23 8.54
CA ASN A 123 14.91 -14.78 8.36
C ASN A 123 14.21 -14.06 9.52
N PRO A 124 14.95 -13.55 10.52
CA PRO A 124 14.36 -12.91 11.69
C PRO A 124 13.98 -11.44 11.45
N ILE A 125 14.41 -10.85 10.32
CA ILE A 125 14.23 -9.43 10.04
C ILE A 125 12.76 -8.99 10.14
N PRO A 126 11.78 -9.68 9.53
CA PRO A 126 10.39 -9.24 9.59
C PRO A 126 9.85 -9.17 11.02
N LEU A 127 10.21 -10.14 11.87
CA LEU A 127 9.79 -10.16 13.28
C LEU A 127 10.44 -9.03 14.07
N CYS A 128 11.72 -8.74 13.82
CA CYS A 128 12.42 -7.65 14.50
C CYS A 128 11.84 -6.27 14.10
N ILE A 129 11.49 -6.09 12.82
CA ILE A 129 10.78 -4.88 12.35
C ILE A 129 9.40 -4.80 13.02
N ALA A 130 8.61 -5.89 13.00
CA ALA A 130 7.28 -5.94 13.61
C ALA A 130 7.30 -5.57 15.10
N ALA A 131 8.30 -6.07 15.83
CA ALA A 131 8.51 -5.77 17.24
C ALA A 131 9.14 -4.40 17.51
N LYS A 132 9.60 -3.69 16.46
CA LYS A 132 10.28 -2.39 16.53
C LYS A 132 11.47 -2.39 17.48
N ILE A 133 12.22 -3.50 17.49
CA ILE A 133 13.42 -3.65 18.30
C ILE A 133 14.66 -3.17 17.53
N SER A 134 15.71 -2.81 18.26
CA SER A 134 17.03 -2.57 17.69
C SER A 134 17.62 -3.90 17.23
N PHE A 135 18.23 -3.91 16.05
CA PHE A 135 18.89 -5.11 15.54
C PHE A 135 20.24 -5.28 16.26
N PRO A 136 20.69 -6.52 16.48
CA PRO A 136 22.05 -6.79 16.91
C PRO A 136 23.08 -6.09 16.01
N GLU A 137 24.09 -5.46 16.61
CA GLU A 137 25.14 -4.75 15.86
C GLU A 137 25.83 -5.66 14.84
N GLN A 138 25.98 -6.96 15.18
CA GLN A 138 26.57 -7.97 14.31
C GLN A 138 25.81 -8.20 13.00
N TRP A 139 24.52 -7.84 12.92
CA TRP A 139 23.73 -7.99 11.70
C TRP A 139 23.90 -6.80 10.74
N LYS A 140 24.29 -5.63 11.24
CA LYS A 140 24.36 -4.39 10.44
C LYS A 140 25.29 -4.51 9.22
N PRO A 141 26.48 -5.14 9.29
CA PRO A 141 27.36 -5.30 8.12
C PRO A 141 26.72 -6.08 6.97
N TYR A 142 25.73 -6.93 7.25
CA TYR A 142 25.03 -7.75 6.27
C TYR A 142 23.81 -7.06 5.66
N LEU A 143 23.46 -5.87 6.15
CA LEU A 143 22.38 -5.05 5.64
C LEU A 143 22.94 -3.87 4.86
N SER A 144 22.50 -3.73 3.61
CA SER A 144 22.81 -2.54 2.81
C SER A 144 22.19 -1.28 3.41
N SER A 145 22.75 -0.11 3.06
CA SER A 145 22.34 1.18 3.63
C SER A 145 20.83 1.47 3.48
N TRP A 146 20.24 1.15 2.33
CA TRP A 146 18.80 1.34 2.11
C TRP A 146 17.95 0.41 2.99
N GLN A 147 18.42 -0.82 3.27
CA GLN A 147 17.70 -1.73 4.16
C GLN A 147 17.69 -1.17 5.58
N GLN A 148 18.83 -0.64 6.03
CA GLN A 148 18.95 0.01 7.34
C GLN A 148 18.05 1.26 7.44
N ASP A 149 18.03 2.12 6.41
CA ASP A 149 17.13 3.29 6.36
C ASP A 149 15.65 2.86 6.40
N PHE A 150 15.28 1.87 5.58
CA PHE A 150 13.92 1.32 5.55
C PHE A 150 13.49 0.78 6.92
N ILE A 151 14.35 0.00 7.59
CA ILE A 151 14.09 -0.54 8.93
C ILE A 151 13.93 0.59 9.96
N ALA A 152 14.82 1.60 9.92
CA ALA A 152 14.79 2.72 10.86
C ALA A 152 13.48 3.52 10.79
N ARG A 153 12.85 3.62 9.61
CA ARG A 153 11.55 4.30 9.46
C ARG A 153 10.45 3.66 10.28
N PHE A 154 10.43 2.34 10.41
CA PHE A 154 9.44 1.64 11.24
C PHE A 154 9.65 1.91 12.74
N GLN A 155 10.90 2.05 13.18
CA GLN A 155 11.21 2.39 14.57
C GLN A 155 10.71 3.79 14.95
N GLN A 156 10.66 4.73 13.99
CA GLN A 156 10.15 6.10 14.20
C GLN A 156 8.63 6.21 14.28
N ILE A 157 7.88 5.15 13.96
CA ILE A 157 6.43 5.15 14.04
C ILE A 157 6.03 5.27 15.51
N ARG A 158 5.16 6.22 15.87
CA ARG A 158 4.76 6.40 17.27
C ARG A 158 3.78 5.34 17.78
N SER A 159 3.03 4.70 16.88
CA SER A 159 2.12 3.63 17.26
C SER A 159 2.89 2.45 17.85
N GLU A 160 2.30 1.81 18.85
CA GLU A 160 2.86 0.65 19.54
C GLU A 160 3.07 -0.53 18.58
N ARG A 161 2.10 -0.77 17.69
CA ARG A 161 2.13 -1.78 16.63
C ARG A 161 2.21 -1.12 15.26
N ILE A 162 2.94 -1.73 14.34
CA ILE A 162 2.89 -1.36 12.92
C ILE A 162 1.59 -1.91 12.33
N LYS A 163 0.67 -1.01 11.97
CA LYS A 163 -0.57 -1.37 11.26
C LYS A 163 -0.36 -1.38 9.74
N LEU A 164 -1.23 -2.08 9.01
CA LEU A 164 -1.20 -2.15 7.54
C LEU A 164 -1.04 -0.79 6.84
N PRO A 165 -1.72 0.30 7.27
CA PRO A 165 -1.58 1.61 6.61
C PRO A 165 -0.18 2.21 6.76
N TYR A 166 0.45 1.99 7.91
CA TYR A 166 1.81 2.45 8.15
C TYR A 166 2.80 1.70 7.29
N LEU A 167 2.62 0.39 7.14
CA LEU A 167 3.46 -0.42 6.27
C LEU A 167 3.33 0.02 4.81
N PHE A 168 2.10 0.16 4.31
CA PHE A 168 1.84 0.61 2.94
C PHE A 168 2.51 1.96 2.64
N LEU A 169 2.31 2.96 3.51
CA LEU A 169 2.83 4.31 3.28
C LEU A 169 4.33 4.43 3.54
N THR A 170 4.90 3.63 4.45
CA THR A 170 6.36 3.56 4.65
C THR A 170 7.04 2.98 3.42
N LEU A 171 6.48 1.92 2.85
CA LEU A 171 6.98 1.30 1.62
C LEU A 171 6.94 2.27 0.45
N LEU A 172 5.79 2.94 0.26
CA LEU A 172 5.64 3.94 -0.79
C LEU A 172 6.60 5.14 -0.59
N SER A 173 6.64 5.73 0.60
CA SER A 173 7.51 6.90 0.86
C SER A 173 8.99 6.58 0.76
N HIS A 174 9.45 5.46 1.33
CA HIS A 174 10.85 5.03 1.20
C HIS A 174 11.21 4.77 -0.26
N PHE A 175 10.33 4.15 -1.06
CA PHE A 175 10.57 3.98 -2.49
C PHE A 175 10.79 5.31 -3.21
N LEU A 176 9.96 6.33 -2.91
CA LEU A 176 10.11 7.66 -3.51
C LEU A 176 11.45 8.29 -3.14
N ASP A 177 11.89 8.14 -1.89
CA ASP A 177 13.20 8.61 -1.44
C ASP A 177 14.35 7.87 -2.12
N MET A 178 14.15 6.62 -2.58
CA MET A 178 15.16 5.85 -3.30
C MET A 178 15.27 6.23 -4.78
N LEU A 179 14.27 6.90 -5.38
CA LEU A 179 14.27 7.23 -6.81
C LEU A 179 15.46 8.07 -7.27
N PRO A 180 15.91 9.12 -6.55
CA PRO A 180 17.04 9.94 -6.97
C PRO A 180 18.38 9.21 -6.91
N PHE A 181 18.47 8.14 -6.11
CA PHE A 181 19.72 7.45 -5.84
C PHE A 181 19.85 6.21 -6.73
N ASN A 182 20.94 6.13 -7.49
CA ASN A 182 21.27 4.90 -8.21
C ASN A 182 21.98 3.90 -7.28
N HIS A 183 21.27 3.46 -6.24
CA HIS A 183 21.77 2.40 -5.36
C HIS A 183 21.77 1.08 -6.13
N GLY A 184 22.94 0.63 -6.59
CA GLY A 184 23.07 -0.62 -7.36
C GLY A 184 22.53 -1.87 -6.63
N SER A 185 22.41 -1.82 -5.30
CA SER A 185 21.85 -2.90 -4.49
C SER A 185 20.34 -2.78 -4.23
N PHE A 186 19.69 -1.66 -4.54
CA PHE A 186 18.26 -1.46 -4.30
C PHE A 186 17.39 -1.93 -5.47
N HIS A 187 16.31 -2.63 -5.13
CA HIS A 187 15.22 -2.94 -6.05
C HIS A 187 13.95 -3.20 -5.20
N PRO A 188 12.76 -2.70 -5.56
CA PRO A 188 11.57 -2.82 -4.70
C PRO A 188 11.16 -4.26 -4.37
N GLU A 189 11.40 -5.22 -5.26
CA GLU A 189 11.21 -6.64 -4.97
C GLU A 189 11.95 -7.11 -3.71
N LYS A 190 13.10 -6.51 -3.39
CA LYS A 190 13.90 -6.88 -2.21
C LYS A 190 13.24 -6.49 -0.89
N TYR A 191 12.21 -5.63 -0.88
CA TYR A 191 11.40 -5.40 0.31
C TYR A 191 10.79 -6.70 0.84
N ARG A 192 10.46 -7.66 -0.03
CA ARG A 192 9.85 -8.92 0.38
C ARG A 192 10.68 -9.67 1.42
N LYS A 193 12.00 -9.66 1.25
CA LYS A 193 12.94 -10.27 2.20
C LYS A 193 12.99 -9.57 3.56
N LEU A 194 12.54 -8.31 3.64
CA LEU A 194 12.44 -7.58 4.91
C LEU A 194 11.05 -7.74 5.53
N LEU A 195 10.03 -8.02 4.72
CA LEU A 195 8.63 -7.97 5.13
C LEU A 195 8.03 -9.36 5.41
N TYR A 196 8.50 -10.44 4.79
CA TYR A 196 7.85 -11.74 4.89
C TYR A 196 8.74 -12.83 5.47
N CYS A 197 8.14 -13.65 6.34
CA CYS A 197 8.74 -14.91 6.82
C CYS A 197 8.32 -16.11 5.97
N ASP A 198 7.29 -15.97 5.13
CA ASP A 198 6.70 -17.04 4.33
C ASP A 198 6.60 -16.65 2.84
N GLU A 199 6.47 -17.66 1.99
CA GLU A 199 6.31 -17.51 0.52
C GLU A 199 4.86 -17.21 0.10
N LEU A 200 3.89 -17.36 1.00
CA LEU A 200 2.46 -17.16 0.69
C LEU A 200 2.11 -15.67 0.60
N LYS A 201 2.86 -14.83 1.30
CA LYS A 201 2.82 -13.36 1.25
C LYS A 201 1.50 -12.74 1.73
N TYR A 202 0.81 -13.43 2.64
CA TYR A 202 -0.38 -12.90 3.31
C TYR A 202 -0.08 -12.20 4.64
N HIS A 203 1.15 -12.32 5.17
CA HIS A 203 1.50 -11.84 6.51
C HIS A 203 2.73 -10.93 6.54
N PRO A 204 2.75 -9.78 5.84
CA PRO A 204 3.89 -8.89 5.93
C PRO A 204 4.05 -8.37 7.36
N LEU A 205 5.21 -8.56 7.97
CA LEU A 205 5.51 -8.23 9.36
C LEU A 205 4.53 -8.90 10.35
N GLY A 206 3.94 -10.03 9.98
CA GLY A 206 2.89 -10.70 10.74
C GLY A 206 1.50 -10.04 10.65
N ILE A 207 1.36 -8.93 9.93
CA ILE A 207 0.07 -8.24 9.72
C ILE A 207 -0.75 -9.05 8.73
N TYR A 208 -2.00 -9.40 9.03
CA TYR A 208 -2.85 -10.13 8.10
C TYR A 208 -3.31 -9.22 6.95
N ASP A 209 -2.79 -9.48 5.75
CA ASP A 209 -3.11 -8.78 4.50
C ASP A 209 -3.81 -9.75 3.53
N PRO A 210 -5.13 -9.98 3.69
CA PRO A 210 -5.85 -10.99 2.92
C PRO A 210 -5.97 -10.67 1.43
N LEU A 211 -5.66 -9.44 1.02
CA LEU A 211 -5.73 -8.98 -0.37
C LEU A 211 -4.35 -8.83 -1.00
N LYS A 212 -3.27 -9.22 -0.28
CA LYS A 212 -1.88 -9.10 -0.74
C LYS A 212 -1.51 -7.70 -1.21
N ILE A 213 -2.10 -6.67 -0.62
CA ILE A 213 -1.93 -5.26 -0.99
C ILE A 213 -0.44 -4.86 -0.94
N ILE A 214 0.29 -5.33 0.07
CA ILE A 214 1.71 -5.02 0.23
C ILE A 214 2.56 -5.72 -0.84
N ASP A 215 2.23 -6.96 -1.18
CA ASP A 215 2.92 -7.70 -2.22
C ASP A 215 2.67 -7.08 -3.60
N GLU A 216 1.41 -6.78 -3.93
CA GLU A 216 1.01 -6.09 -5.15
C GLU A 216 1.65 -4.70 -5.27
N LEU A 217 1.82 -3.99 -4.14
CA LEU A 217 2.57 -2.73 -4.10
C LEU A 217 4.05 -2.98 -4.45
N CYS A 218 4.69 -4.00 -3.89
CA CYS A 218 6.08 -4.35 -4.24
C CYS A 218 6.23 -4.66 -5.74
N GLU A 219 5.27 -5.37 -6.35
CA GLU A 219 5.25 -5.64 -7.79
C GLU A 219 5.10 -4.35 -8.60
N THR A 220 4.11 -3.53 -8.24
CA THR A 220 3.83 -2.26 -8.93
C THR A 220 5.05 -1.34 -8.91
N LEU A 221 5.71 -1.21 -7.76
CA LEU A 221 6.92 -0.41 -7.62
C LEU A 221 8.11 -1.02 -8.36
N SER A 222 8.21 -2.35 -8.44
CA SER A 222 9.24 -3.02 -9.26
C SER A 222 9.06 -2.72 -10.74
N VAL A 223 7.82 -2.76 -11.25
CA VAL A 223 7.52 -2.35 -12.63
C VAL A 223 7.94 -0.90 -12.86
N LEU A 224 7.61 0.00 -11.93
CA LEU A 224 7.98 1.41 -12.04
C LEU A 224 9.50 1.61 -12.01
N TRP A 225 10.21 0.92 -11.11
CA TRP A 225 11.67 0.95 -11.00
C TRP A 225 12.37 0.46 -12.26
N ASN A 226 11.86 -0.60 -12.89
CA ASN A 226 12.42 -1.14 -14.12
C ASN A 226 12.23 -0.21 -15.31
N ASN A 227 11.23 0.67 -15.27
CA ASN A 227 10.96 1.68 -16.30
C ASN A 227 11.42 3.09 -15.91
N ARG A 228 12.24 3.23 -14.84
CA ARG A 228 12.60 4.53 -14.25
C ARG A 228 13.39 5.45 -15.17
N HIS A 229 14.28 4.88 -15.99
CA HIS A 229 15.12 5.64 -16.92
C HIS A 229 14.30 6.18 -18.10
N GLN A 230 13.39 5.36 -18.64
CA GLN A 230 12.48 5.76 -19.72
C GLN A 230 11.47 6.82 -19.25
N SER A 231 11.02 6.72 -18.00
CA SER A 231 10.07 7.68 -17.41
C SER A 231 10.71 8.91 -16.77
N GLN A 232 12.04 8.92 -16.64
CA GLN A 232 12.80 9.95 -15.90
C GLN A 232 12.20 10.21 -14.52
N ILE A 233 11.72 9.15 -13.84
CA ILE A 233 10.94 9.32 -12.62
C ILE A 233 11.76 9.91 -11.46
N SER A 234 13.09 9.74 -11.49
CA SER A 234 14.02 10.32 -10.52
C SER A 234 14.02 11.85 -10.51
N GLU A 235 13.46 12.50 -11.53
CA GLU A 235 13.36 13.97 -11.62
C GLU A 235 12.16 14.54 -10.87
N PHE A 236 11.18 13.71 -10.49
CA PHE A 236 10.02 14.17 -9.72
C PHE A 236 10.46 14.50 -8.29
N LYS A 237 10.09 15.71 -7.83
CA LYS A 237 10.42 16.22 -6.48
C LYS A 237 9.20 16.34 -5.58
N ILE A 238 8.02 16.47 -6.18
CA ILE A 238 6.77 16.73 -5.47
C ILE A 238 5.81 15.58 -5.79
N PHE A 239 5.44 14.80 -4.77
CA PHE A 239 4.54 13.66 -4.93
C PHE A 239 3.18 13.91 -4.28
N LYS A 240 2.14 13.52 -5.01
CA LYS A 240 0.77 13.51 -4.53
C LYS A 240 0.24 12.08 -4.64
N PHE A 241 -0.17 11.53 -3.51
CA PHE A 241 -0.82 10.24 -3.46
C PHE A 241 -2.30 10.45 -3.11
N ASN A 242 -3.19 9.90 -3.93
CA ASN A 242 -4.57 9.71 -3.49
C ASN A 242 -4.71 8.28 -2.97
N GLY A 243 -5.51 8.09 -1.92
CA GLY A 243 -5.58 6.79 -1.27
C GLY A 243 -6.05 5.64 -2.18
N ARG A 244 -6.57 5.91 -3.37
CA ARG A 244 -7.05 4.89 -4.33
C ARG A 244 -5.94 4.26 -5.17
N GLY A 245 -4.67 4.49 -4.86
CA GLY A 245 -3.56 4.01 -5.67
C GLY A 245 -3.20 4.93 -6.85
N LEU A 246 -3.67 6.18 -6.85
CA LEU A 246 -3.19 7.18 -7.81
C LEU A 246 -1.98 7.90 -7.22
N LEU A 247 -0.82 7.64 -7.80
CA LEU A 247 0.39 8.41 -7.53
C LEU A 247 0.61 9.40 -8.68
N GLN A 248 0.82 10.67 -8.35
CA GLN A 248 1.17 11.72 -9.29
C GLN A 248 2.41 12.45 -8.82
N GLY A 249 3.17 13.02 -9.75
CA GLY A 249 4.37 13.80 -9.45
C GLY A 249 4.44 15.10 -10.23
N LYS A 250 5.26 16.04 -9.74
CA LYS A 250 5.80 17.17 -10.49
C LYS A 250 7.33 17.25 -10.34
N ARG A 251 8.04 17.69 -11.39
CA ARG A 251 9.49 17.95 -11.31
C ARG A 251 9.77 19.32 -10.72
N ASP A 252 8.92 20.28 -11.05
CA ASP A 252 8.91 21.63 -10.49
C ASP A 252 7.52 22.00 -9.95
N SER A 253 7.48 22.95 -9.01
CA SER A 253 6.24 23.52 -8.47
C SER A 253 5.26 24.02 -9.54
N SER A 254 5.80 24.61 -10.62
CA SER A 254 5.08 25.22 -11.74
C SER A 254 4.53 24.22 -12.76
N GLU A 255 5.04 22.98 -12.76
CA GLU A 255 4.64 21.96 -13.74
C GLU A 255 3.23 21.38 -13.46
N GLN A 256 2.63 20.81 -14.51
CA GLN A 256 1.42 20.01 -14.39
C GLN A 256 1.71 18.68 -13.67
N LEU A 257 0.72 18.18 -12.91
CA LEU A 257 0.79 16.85 -12.32
C LEU A 257 0.79 15.77 -13.41
N THR A 258 1.82 14.95 -13.42
CA THR A 258 1.91 13.75 -14.25
C THR A 258 1.51 12.52 -13.45
N THR A 259 0.69 11.64 -14.02
CA THR A 259 0.32 10.37 -13.39
C THR A 259 1.47 9.37 -13.48
N ILE A 260 1.89 8.85 -12.33
CA ILE A 260 2.98 7.88 -12.18
C ILE A 260 2.42 6.46 -12.04
N ILE A 261 1.43 6.27 -11.15
CA ILE A 261 0.71 5.01 -10.95
C ILE A 261 -0.78 5.31 -10.95
N ALA A 262 -1.60 4.49 -11.60
CA ALA A 262 -3.04 4.60 -11.59
C ALA A 262 -3.73 3.25 -11.84
N TYR A 263 -5.06 3.27 -11.80
CA TYR A 263 -5.94 2.24 -12.34
C TYR A 263 -6.82 2.85 -13.43
N CYS A 264 -7.31 2.02 -14.34
CA CYS A 264 -8.18 2.45 -15.42
C CYS A 264 -9.62 2.67 -14.93
N GLY A 265 -10.08 3.92 -15.03
CA GLY A 265 -11.48 4.29 -14.79
C GLY A 265 -12.40 4.20 -16.03
N GLY A 266 -11.89 3.68 -17.15
CA GLY A 266 -12.64 3.58 -18.40
C GLY A 266 -13.73 2.51 -18.38
N PHE A 267 -14.44 2.41 -19.50
CA PHE A 267 -15.53 1.45 -19.71
C PHE A 267 -15.21 0.55 -20.89
N VAL A 268 -15.60 -0.72 -20.81
CA VAL A 268 -15.53 -1.71 -21.89
C VAL A 268 -16.94 -2.19 -22.14
N GLU A 269 -17.37 -2.11 -23.40
CA GLU A 269 -18.72 -2.51 -23.81
C GLU A 269 -19.02 -3.95 -23.36
N LYS A 270 -20.24 -4.19 -22.86
CA LYS A 270 -20.71 -5.48 -22.29
C LYS A 270 -20.01 -5.97 -21.02
N LYS A 271 -18.78 -5.54 -20.73
CA LYS A 271 -18.06 -5.86 -19.47
C LYS A 271 -18.38 -4.89 -18.34
N GLY A 272 -18.59 -3.61 -18.65
CA GLY A 272 -18.73 -2.55 -17.64
C GLY A 272 -17.42 -1.79 -17.41
N LYS A 273 -17.09 -1.47 -16.15
CA LYS A 273 -15.82 -0.81 -15.82
C LYS A 273 -14.63 -1.64 -16.30
N CYS A 274 -13.64 -0.98 -16.90
CA CYS A 274 -12.45 -1.63 -17.44
C CYS A 274 -11.65 -2.34 -16.35
N GLY A 275 -11.30 -1.62 -15.29
CA GLY A 275 -10.62 -2.15 -14.10
C GLY A 275 -9.15 -2.51 -14.30
N PHE A 276 -8.56 -2.23 -15.47
CA PHE A 276 -7.14 -2.51 -15.72
C PHE A 276 -6.26 -1.79 -14.71
N SER A 277 -5.42 -2.54 -14.00
CA SER A 277 -4.53 -2.06 -12.96
C SER A 277 -3.35 -3.03 -12.81
N PRO A 278 -2.12 -2.55 -12.54
CA PRO A 278 -1.73 -1.14 -12.47
C PRO A 278 -1.39 -0.54 -13.84
N LEU A 279 -1.73 0.74 -14.03
CA LEU A 279 -1.13 1.61 -15.04
C LEU A 279 0.11 2.27 -14.43
N VAL A 280 1.23 2.17 -15.14
CA VAL A 280 2.56 2.60 -14.65
C VAL A 280 3.25 3.45 -15.72
N LEU A 281 3.79 4.60 -15.32
CA LEU A 281 4.58 5.50 -16.16
C LEU A 281 5.87 4.82 -16.65
N GLY A 282 6.26 5.11 -17.89
CA GLY A 282 7.39 4.46 -18.56
C GLY A 282 7.00 3.14 -19.23
N LYS A 283 6.15 2.32 -18.59
CA LYS A 283 5.57 1.12 -19.21
C LYS A 283 4.42 1.44 -20.16
N HIS A 284 3.54 2.37 -19.78
CA HIS A 284 2.36 2.74 -20.56
C HIS A 284 2.45 4.17 -21.08
N ASN A 285 1.84 4.41 -22.24
CA ASN A 285 1.74 5.74 -22.83
C ASN A 285 0.96 6.69 -21.91
N HIS A 286 1.31 7.98 -21.95
CA HIS A 286 0.57 9.03 -21.25
C HIS A 286 0.03 10.04 -22.25
N CYS A 287 -1.11 10.63 -21.92
CA CYS A 287 -1.73 11.67 -22.73
C CYS A 287 -1.06 13.02 -22.45
N ILE A 288 -0.49 13.64 -23.48
CA ILE A 288 0.21 14.93 -23.38
C ILE A 288 -0.71 16.05 -22.89
N ASN A 289 -2.01 16.00 -23.21
CA ASN A 289 -2.96 17.05 -22.83
C ASN A 289 -3.36 16.98 -21.35
N CYS A 290 -3.68 15.78 -20.83
CA CYS A 290 -4.21 15.64 -19.47
C CYS A 290 -3.18 15.10 -18.45
N GLY A 291 -1.99 14.69 -18.89
CA GLY A 291 -0.94 14.12 -18.05
C GLY A 291 -1.25 12.74 -17.47
N LYS A 292 -2.35 12.10 -17.87
CA LYS A 292 -2.78 10.78 -17.37
C LYS A 292 -2.30 9.64 -18.26
N LEU A 293 -2.13 8.47 -17.65
CA LEU A 293 -1.79 7.23 -18.37
C LEU A 293 -2.97 6.76 -19.23
N ILE A 294 -2.65 6.21 -20.41
CA ILE A 294 -3.60 5.66 -21.37
C ILE A 294 -3.72 4.16 -21.10
N CYS A 295 -4.95 3.68 -20.87
CA CYS A 295 -5.22 2.27 -20.69
C CYS A 295 -5.00 1.47 -21.99
N PRO A 296 -4.19 0.40 -22.00
CA PRO A 296 -3.99 -0.41 -23.20
C PRO A 296 -5.25 -1.20 -23.61
N GLU A 297 -6.14 -1.51 -22.65
CA GLU A 297 -7.35 -2.31 -22.91
C GLU A 297 -8.49 -1.50 -23.53
N CYS A 298 -8.64 -0.23 -23.17
CA CYS A 298 -9.80 0.57 -23.58
C CYS A 298 -9.44 1.98 -24.07
N ASN A 299 -8.15 2.28 -24.23
CA ASN A 299 -7.62 3.59 -24.67
C ASN A 299 -8.08 4.80 -23.83
N TYR A 300 -8.62 4.56 -22.64
CA TYR A 300 -9.12 5.60 -21.76
C TYR A 300 -7.97 6.27 -20.99
N CYS A 301 -8.01 7.61 -20.90
CA CYS A 301 -7.16 8.40 -20.01
C CYS A 301 -7.98 9.28 -19.04
N SER A 302 -9.00 9.99 -19.54
CA SER A 302 -10.00 10.69 -18.73
C SER A 302 -11.31 10.90 -19.50
N GLU A 303 -12.40 11.21 -18.78
CA GLU A 303 -13.70 11.58 -19.35
C GLU A 303 -13.62 12.87 -20.17
N ASN A 304 -12.97 13.91 -19.62
CA ASN A 304 -12.93 15.25 -20.21
C ASN A 304 -11.68 15.53 -21.07
N CYS A 305 -10.98 14.50 -21.53
CA CYS A 305 -9.85 14.71 -22.46
C CYS A 305 -10.36 14.96 -23.88
N GLN A 306 -10.20 16.18 -24.36
CA GLN A 306 -10.70 16.63 -25.68
C GLN A 306 -10.13 15.85 -26.88
N GLN A 307 -9.06 15.06 -26.72
CA GLN A 307 -8.53 14.20 -27.79
C GLN A 307 -9.41 12.99 -28.13
N LYS A 308 -10.44 12.67 -27.32
CA LYS A 308 -11.43 11.64 -27.72
C LYS A 308 -12.21 12.00 -28.99
N LEU A 309 -12.16 13.26 -29.44
CA LEU A 309 -12.85 13.74 -30.64
C LEU A 309 -12.02 13.63 -31.93
N LYS A 310 -10.81 13.05 -31.89
CA LYS A 310 -9.98 12.84 -33.09
C LYS A 310 -9.45 11.42 -33.18
N ARG A 311 -10.35 10.44 -33.29
CA ARG A 311 -10.10 9.16 -33.97
C ARG A 311 -11.39 8.69 -34.60
#